data_AF-A0A7R9GJL4-F1
#
_entry.id   AF-A0A7R9GJL4-F1
#
_cell.length_a   1.000
_cell.length_b   1.000
_cell.length_c   1.000
_cell.angle_alpha   90.00
_cell.angle_beta   90.00
_cell.angle_gamma   90.00
#
_symmetry.space_group_name_H-M   'P 1'
#
loop_
_entity.id
_entity.type
_entity.pdbx_description
1 polymer ?
#
loop_
_entity_poly.entity_id
_entity_poly.type
_entity_poly.pdbx_seq_one_letter_code
_entity_poly.pdbx_strand_id
1 'polypeptide(L)'
;EKVKPVGYNEKLDVFGALQVSAVSSGYCIGSCNWIISSYKEKIVFMSGSSTLTTHPMSCDQVGLRNADALIVTGLTQTPSVNPDTMIGEFCTSVVATLKAGGNVLVPCYPSGVIYDLFECVSGHLDTTGLSGVPLYFISPVADSSLAYSNIFAEWLSTGKQNRVYLPDEPFPHANLVREGRLKSFRYVHDEKLIEDYREPCIVFCGHPSLRFGAAVHFTLLWGSNPANAIVFTESDFDHAEALSPYQPLRAKVTFCPIDTCVNFTQCNLLIKDLKPATIVVPQKYTVPPPNMPQRSDLKLDIAPSTNVITFRPMEVVEIPLERTVERIEVDLELAKSLVPVELRPGLKLALVPQAELHRWDNKFTLKPHAQISDSPASPEEESGEGSKTQKSRKCPTQAETAAFMPCGKLDINGFVRHIQDVFGAQNVKVGYEKDTVILLTQKSRKCPTQAETAAFMPCGKLDINGFVRHIQDVFGAQNVKVGYEKDTVILLNVNEQESVIRLAEGNTHICSTDETLRRKLCKLVIEKLSAPF
;
A
#
# COMPACT_ATOMS: atom_id res chain seq x y z
N GLU A 1 9.70 -21.27 -9.80
CA GLU A 1 8.60 -20.44 -10.34
C GLU A 1 8.87 -18.96 -10.10
N LYS A 2 8.41 -18.09 -11.00
CA LYS A 2 8.52 -16.62 -10.85
C LYS A 2 7.31 -15.98 -10.15
N VAL A 3 6.18 -16.70 -10.11
CA VAL A 3 4.93 -16.27 -9.48
C VAL A 3 4.70 -17.14 -8.25
N LYS A 4 4.22 -16.54 -7.16
CA LYS A 4 3.80 -17.26 -5.95
C LYS A 4 2.30 -17.06 -5.75
N PRO A 5 1.52 -18.14 -5.50
CA PRO A 5 0.12 -17.99 -5.14
C PRO A 5 -0.01 -17.29 -3.79
N VAL A 6 -1.07 -16.48 -3.65
CA VAL A 6 -1.41 -15.76 -2.43
C VAL A 6 -2.89 -15.95 -2.18
N GLY A 7 -3.25 -16.52 -1.03
CA GLY A 7 -4.65 -16.68 -0.64
C GLY A 7 -5.29 -15.34 -0.27
N TYR A 8 -6.62 -15.25 -0.36
CA TYR A 8 -7.32 -14.10 0.22
C TYR A 8 -7.07 -14.03 1.72
N ASN A 9 -6.88 -12.81 2.22
CA ASN A 9 -6.53 -12.48 3.60
C ASN A 9 -5.16 -13.03 4.07
N GLU A 10 -4.39 -13.69 3.21
CA GLU A 10 -3.01 -14.03 3.49
C GLU A 10 -2.16 -12.76 3.59
N LYS A 11 -1.39 -12.63 4.67
CA LYS A 11 -0.52 -11.48 4.92
C LYS A 11 0.91 -11.83 4.55
N LEU A 12 1.41 -11.21 3.49
CA LEU A 12 2.78 -11.37 3.03
C LEU A 12 3.67 -10.23 3.51
N ASP A 13 4.81 -10.58 4.09
CA ASP A 13 5.87 -9.63 4.45
C ASP A 13 6.79 -9.40 3.25
N VAL A 14 6.84 -8.16 2.77
CA VAL A 14 7.71 -7.73 1.68
C VAL A 14 8.94 -7.07 2.28
N PHE A 15 9.94 -7.90 2.57
CA PHE A 15 11.25 -7.49 3.10
C PHE A 15 11.13 -6.52 4.28
N GLY A 16 10.26 -6.84 5.26
CA GLY A 16 10.04 -6.06 6.48
C GLY A 16 9.48 -4.65 6.29
N ALA A 17 9.33 -4.18 5.06
CA ALA A 17 8.94 -2.81 4.75
C ALA A 17 7.44 -2.63 4.60
N LEU A 18 6.78 -3.63 4.02
CA LEU A 18 5.36 -3.59 3.69
C LEU A 18 4.73 -4.94 3.97
N GLN A 19 3.51 -4.92 4.48
CA GLN A 19 2.61 -6.05 4.49
C GLN A 19 1.63 -5.92 3.33
N VAL A 20 1.46 -7.00 2.58
CA VAL A 20 0.53 -7.05 1.44
C VAL A 20 -0.46 -8.17 1.66
N SER A 21 -1.74 -7.91 1.41
CA SER A 21 -2.80 -8.92 1.44
C SER A 21 -3.82 -8.66 0.33
N ALA A 22 -4.32 -9.73 -0.29
CA ALA A 22 -5.41 -9.66 -1.27
C ALA A 22 -6.75 -9.95 -0.59
N VAL A 23 -7.80 -9.25 -0.99
CA VAL A 23 -9.19 -9.55 -0.60
C VAL A 23 -10.07 -9.65 -1.83
N SER A 24 -11.15 -10.43 -1.78
CA SER A 24 -12.02 -10.62 -2.95
C SER A 24 -12.59 -9.28 -3.46
N SER A 25 -12.56 -9.06 -4.77
CA SER A 25 -13.20 -7.89 -5.40
C SER A 25 -14.61 -8.19 -5.93
N GLY A 26 -15.04 -9.46 -5.96
CA GLY A 26 -16.37 -9.87 -6.43
C GLY A 26 -16.62 -9.82 -7.93
N TYR A 27 -15.62 -9.45 -8.74
CA TYR A 27 -15.81 -9.26 -10.18
C TYR A 27 -15.69 -10.55 -11.02
N CYS A 28 -14.64 -11.34 -10.80
CA CYS A 28 -14.36 -12.59 -11.50
C CYS A 28 -13.72 -13.61 -10.53
N ILE A 29 -13.65 -14.88 -10.92
CA ILE A 29 -12.93 -15.90 -10.14
C ILE A 29 -11.46 -15.47 -9.99
N GLY A 30 -11.00 -15.30 -8.75
CA GLY A 30 -9.63 -14.86 -8.43
C GLY A 30 -9.40 -13.34 -8.49
N SER A 31 -10.41 -12.52 -8.83
CA SER A 31 -10.25 -11.07 -8.84
C SER A 31 -10.16 -10.51 -7.41
N CYS A 32 -9.21 -9.61 -7.18
CA CYS A 32 -8.92 -9.10 -5.83
C CYS A 32 -8.62 -7.62 -5.78
N ASN A 33 -8.85 -7.05 -4.60
CA ASN A 33 -8.38 -5.74 -4.18
C ASN A 33 -7.16 -5.94 -3.28
N TRP A 34 -6.10 -5.19 -3.54
CA TRP A 34 -4.85 -5.31 -2.78
C TRP A 34 -4.82 -4.29 -1.66
N ILE A 35 -4.50 -4.76 -0.45
CA ILE A 35 -4.23 -3.93 0.71
C ILE A 35 -2.72 -3.96 0.93
N ILE A 36 -2.09 -2.80 0.88
CA ILE A 36 -0.65 -2.61 1.06
C ILE A 36 -0.49 -1.71 2.27
N SER A 37 0.01 -2.24 3.38
CA SER A 37 0.18 -1.49 4.61
C SER A 37 1.64 -1.45 5.06
N SER A 38 2.09 -0.28 5.49
CA SER A 38 3.24 -0.14 6.39
C SER A 38 2.75 -0.23 7.84
N TYR A 39 3.62 0.08 8.81
CA TYR A 39 3.21 0.15 10.21
C TYR A 39 2.22 1.28 10.52
N LYS A 40 2.24 2.35 9.72
CA LYS A 40 1.44 3.56 9.95
C LYS A 40 0.41 3.79 8.85
N GLU A 41 0.75 3.43 7.62
CA GLU A 41 -0.01 3.81 6.43
C GLU A 41 -0.64 2.60 5.78
N LYS A 42 -1.81 2.79 5.21
CA LYS A 42 -2.59 1.79 4.50
C LYS A 42 -3.01 2.32 3.14
N ILE A 43 -2.51 1.69 2.10
CA ILE A 43 -2.90 1.92 0.72
C ILE A 43 -3.82 0.77 0.30
N VAL A 44 -4.93 1.11 -0.34
CA VAL A 44 -5.85 0.15 -0.94
C VAL A 44 -5.87 0.37 -2.44
N PHE A 45 -5.58 -0.69 -3.20
CA PHE A 45 -5.72 -0.70 -4.64
C PHE A 45 -7.00 -1.47 -5.01
N MET A 46 -8.03 -0.70 -5.37
CA MET A 46 -9.30 -1.23 -5.85
C MET A 46 -9.21 -1.44 -7.37
N SER A 47 -9.20 -2.71 -7.76
CA SER A 47 -9.24 -3.14 -9.16
C SER A 47 -10.70 -3.25 -9.62
N GLY A 48 -10.93 -3.87 -10.79
CA GLY A 48 -12.26 -4.27 -11.23
C GLY A 48 -12.99 -5.01 -10.11
N SER A 49 -13.99 -4.34 -9.54
CA SER A 49 -14.75 -4.79 -8.38
C SER A 49 -16.22 -4.83 -8.74
N SER A 50 -16.97 -5.74 -8.13
CA SER A 50 -18.42 -5.82 -8.26
C SER A 50 -19.08 -5.94 -6.89
N THR A 51 -20.20 -5.26 -6.71
CA THR A 51 -21.08 -5.44 -5.55
C THR A 51 -22.32 -6.27 -5.89
N LEU A 52 -22.42 -6.78 -7.12
CA LEU A 52 -23.51 -7.64 -7.56
C LEU A 52 -23.28 -9.08 -7.06
N THR A 53 -24.37 -9.82 -6.93
CA THR A 53 -24.33 -11.24 -6.54
C THR A 53 -24.28 -12.11 -7.80
N THR A 54 -23.09 -12.38 -8.30
CA THR A 54 -22.84 -13.27 -9.44
C THR A 54 -22.15 -14.57 -8.97
N HIS A 55 -21.48 -15.30 -9.88
CA HIS A 55 -20.78 -16.54 -9.54
C HIS A 55 -19.53 -16.42 -8.65
N PRO A 56 -18.71 -15.34 -8.67
CA PRO A 56 -17.53 -15.22 -7.81
C PRO A 56 -17.87 -14.97 -6.34
N MET A 57 -16.90 -15.18 -5.45
CA MET A 57 -16.99 -14.78 -4.04
C MET A 57 -17.27 -13.29 -3.92
N SER A 58 -18.23 -12.89 -3.06
CA SER A 58 -18.60 -11.50 -2.86
C SER A 58 -17.42 -10.59 -2.51
N CYS A 59 -17.48 -9.32 -2.92
CA CYS A 59 -16.48 -8.31 -2.59
C CYS A 59 -16.35 -8.10 -1.07
N ASP A 60 -15.13 -8.22 -0.54
CA ASP A 60 -14.82 -7.92 0.86
C ASP A 60 -14.46 -6.44 1.01
N GLN A 61 -15.39 -5.69 1.61
CA GLN A 61 -15.27 -4.25 1.81
C GLN A 61 -14.70 -3.90 3.19
N VAL A 62 -14.74 -4.82 4.16
CA VAL A 62 -14.36 -4.54 5.55
C VAL A 62 -12.87 -4.22 5.61
N GLY A 63 -12.07 -5.01 4.90
CA GLY A 63 -10.63 -4.80 4.78
C GLY A 63 -10.24 -3.48 4.10
N LEU A 64 -11.15 -2.83 3.37
CA LEU A 64 -10.85 -1.65 2.56
C LEU A 64 -11.08 -0.31 3.30
N ARG A 65 -11.74 -0.34 4.46
CA ARG A 65 -12.11 0.87 5.23
C ARG A 65 -10.90 1.64 5.78
N ASN A 66 -11.07 2.94 5.94
CA ASN A 66 -10.13 3.89 6.55
C ASN A 66 -8.71 3.78 5.96
N ALA A 67 -8.60 3.69 4.64
CA ALA A 67 -7.31 3.73 3.96
C ALA A 67 -6.75 5.15 3.93
N ASP A 68 -5.44 5.31 4.11
CA ASP A 68 -4.77 6.60 3.94
C ASP A 68 -4.79 7.02 2.47
N ALA A 69 -4.67 6.05 1.56
CA ALA A 69 -4.84 6.23 0.14
C ALA A 69 -5.68 5.11 -0.48
N LEU A 70 -6.75 5.46 -1.17
CA LEU A 70 -7.57 4.55 -1.97
C LEU A 70 -7.37 4.84 -3.46
N ILE A 71 -6.77 3.89 -4.18
CA ILE A 71 -6.61 3.96 -5.63
C ILE A 71 -7.79 3.21 -6.26
N VAL A 72 -8.61 3.91 -7.05
CA VAL A 72 -9.79 3.29 -7.70
C VAL A 72 -9.59 3.26 -9.21
N THR A 73 -9.68 2.06 -9.77
CA THR A 73 -9.59 1.79 -11.21
C THR A 73 -10.65 0.78 -11.63
N GLY A 74 -10.88 0.62 -12.94
CA GLY A 74 -11.75 -0.44 -13.45
C GLY A 74 -13.25 -0.24 -13.18
N LEU A 75 -13.73 1.00 -13.17
CA LEU A 75 -15.18 1.27 -13.20
C LEU A 75 -15.77 0.88 -14.55
N THR A 76 -17.05 0.52 -14.57
CA THR A 76 -17.75 0.09 -15.79
C THR A 76 -17.68 1.11 -16.92
N GLN A 77 -17.59 0.61 -18.15
CA GLN A 77 -17.62 1.42 -19.37
C GLN A 77 -19.05 1.78 -19.82
N THR A 78 -20.06 1.07 -19.30
CA THR A 78 -21.48 1.25 -19.62
C THR A 78 -22.31 1.55 -18.37
N PRO A 79 -22.02 2.66 -17.66
CA PRO A 79 -22.61 2.96 -16.34
C PRO A 79 -24.12 3.18 -16.32
N SER A 80 -24.75 3.43 -17.47
CA SER A 80 -26.20 3.58 -17.59
C SER A 80 -26.95 2.28 -17.86
N VAL A 81 -26.23 1.18 -18.04
CA VAL A 81 -26.79 -0.11 -18.46
C VAL A 81 -26.84 -1.05 -17.26
N ASN A 82 -27.97 -1.71 -17.07
CA ASN A 82 -28.13 -2.73 -16.03
C ASN A 82 -27.76 -4.12 -16.61
N PRO A 83 -26.78 -4.85 -16.02
CA PRO A 83 -26.37 -6.15 -16.51
C PRO A 83 -27.49 -7.20 -16.57
N ASP A 84 -28.39 -7.24 -15.59
CA ASP A 84 -29.50 -8.21 -15.55
C ASP A 84 -30.47 -7.96 -16.72
N THR A 85 -30.75 -6.68 -17.02
CA THR A 85 -31.57 -6.32 -18.19
C THR A 85 -30.89 -6.75 -19.48
N MET A 86 -29.57 -6.55 -19.61
CA MET A 86 -28.82 -6.97 -20.80
C MET A 86 -28.75 -8.47 -20.98
N ILE A 87 -28.67 -9.25 -19.90
CA ILE A 87 -28.79 -10.72 -19.95
C ILE A 87 -30.18 -11.11 -20.47
N GLY A 88 -31.24 -10.43 -20.02
CA GLY A 88 -32.61 -10.64 -20.51
C GLY A 88 -32.75 -10.33 -22.02
N GLU A 89 -32.20 -9.20 -22.46
CA GLU A 89 -32.16 -8.82 -23.88
C GLU A 89 -31.34 -9.81 -24.72
N PHE A 90 -30.19 -10.26 -24.21
CA PHE A 90 -29.37 -11.30 -24.83
C PHE A 90 -30.17 -12.58 -25.04
N CYS A 91 -30.80 -13.12 -24.00
CA CYS A 91 -31.62 -14.33 -24.08
C CYS A 91 -32.80 -14.16 -25.06
N THR A 92 -33.43 -12.99 -25.06
CA THR A 92 -34.54 -12.67 -25.98
C THR A 92 -34.08 -12.64 -27.43
N SER A 93 -32.94 -11.99 -27.71
CA SER A 93 -32.35 -11.92 -29.06
C SER A 93 -31.95 -13.31 -29.56
N VAL A 94 -31.33 -14.13 -28.70
CA VAL A 94 -30.99 -15.53 -28.99
C VAL A 94 -32.23 -16.33 -29.39
N VAL A 95 -33.27 -16.34 -28.55
CA VAL A 95 -34.49 -17.12 -28.82
C VAL A 95 -35.21 -16.63 -30.07
N ALA A 96 -35.29 -15.32 -30.29
CA ALA A 96 -35.91 -14.76 -31.49
C ALA A 96 -35.18 -15.21 -32.77
N THR A 97 -33.85 -15.28 -32.72
CA THR A 97 -33.02 -15.73 -33.84
C THR A 97 -33.20 -17.22 -34.11
N LEU A 98 -33.17 -18.05 -33.05
CA LEU A 98 -33.35 -19.50 -33.16
C LEU A 98 -34.75 -19.89 -33.66
N LYS A 99 -35.80 -19.19 -33.20
CA LYS A 99 -37.17 -19.39 -33.71
C LYS A 99 -37.33 -19.04 -35.19
N ALA A 100 -36.49 -18.14 -35.70
CA ALA A 100 -36.43 -17.83 -37.12
C ALA A 100 -35.56 -18.83 -37.93
N GLY A 101 -35.01 -19.87 -37.28
CA GLY A 101 -34.15 -20.88 -37.90
C GLY A 101 -32.72 -20.41 -38.16
N GLY A 102 -32.29 -19.29 -37.57
CA GLY A 102 -30.94 -18.77 -37.71
C GLY A 102 -29.99 -19.22 -36.60
N ASN A 103 -28.69 -19.09 -36.87
CA ASN A 103 -27.61 -19.34 -35.91
C ASN A 103 -27.24 -18.06 -35.15
N VAL A 104 -26.74 -18.22 -33.92
CA VAL A 104 -26.30 -17.11 -33.08
C VAL A 104 -24.81 -17.21 -32.81
N LEU A 105 -24.06 -16.17 -33.17
CA LEU A 105 -22.65 -16.00 -32.83
C LEU A 105 -22.53 -15.08 -31.62
N VAL A 106 -21.79 -15.51 -30.60
CA VAL A 106 -21.48 -14.71 -29.40
C VAL A 106 -19.95 -14.55 -29.29
N PRO A 107 -19.40 -13.43 -29.80
CA PRO A 107 -17.98 -13.10 -29.64
C PRO A 107 -17.69 -12.75 -28.18
N CYS A 108 -17.00 -13.64 -27.45
CA CYS A 108 -16.81 -13.52 -25.99
C CYS A 108 -15.43 -13.99 -25.53
N TYR A 109 -15.06 -13.62 -24.31
CA TYR A 109 -13.90 -14.18 -23.63
C TYR A 109 -14.13 -15.64 -23.21
N PRO A 110 -13.08 -16.48 -23.11
CA PRO A 110 -13.23 -17.89 -22.78
C PRO A 110 -13.48 -18.16 -21.29
N SER A 111 -13.53 -17.14 -20.44
CA SER A 111 -13.74 -17.28 -18.99
C SER A 111 -14.35 -16.00 -18.42
N GLY A 112 -15.09 -16.10 -17.32
CA GLY A 112 -15.75 -14.96 -16.66
C GLY A 112 -17.26 -15.02 -16.83
N VAL A 113 -17.86 -13.92 -17.29
CA VAL A 113 -19.33 -13.76 -17.46
C VAL A 113 -19.96 -14.85 -18.34
N ILE A 114 -19.17 -15.48 -19.23
CA ILE A 114 -19.62 -16.60 -20.06
C ILE A 114 -20.26 -17.75 -19.25
N TYR A 115 -19.82 -17.99 -18.02
CA TYR A 115 -20.41 -19.04 -17.18
C TYR A 115 -21.86 -18.70 -16.78
N ASP A 116 -22.13 -17.43 -16.48
CA ASP A 116 -23.48 -16.95 -16.20
C ASP A 116 -24.33 -16.96 -17.49
N LEU A 117 -23.73 -16.64 -18.65
CA LEU A 117 -24.40 -16.71 -19.94
C LEU A 117 -24.87 -18.13 -20.28
N PHE A 118 -24.04 -19.16 -20.05
CA PHE A 118 -24.44 -20.55 -20.26
C PHE A 118 -25.65 -20.92 -19.40
N GLU A 119 -25.61 -20.56 -18.11
CA GLU A 119 -26.68 -20.83 -17.15
C GLU A 119 -27.99 -20.12 -17.53
N CYS A 120 -27.92 -18.82 -17.84
CA CYS A 120 -29.08 -18.02 -18.20
C CYS A 120 -29.68 -18.44 -19.56
N VAL A 121 -28.86 -18.67 -20.58
CA VAL A 121 -29.35 -19.01 -21.91
C VAL A 121 -29.94 -20.40 -21.95
N SER A 122 -29.31 -21.40 -21.31
CA SER A 122 -29.83 -22.77 -21.30
C SER A 122 -31.17 -22.84 -20.58
N GLY A 123 -31.30 -22.17 -19.44
CA GLY A 123 -32.56 -22.09 -18.70
C GLY A 123 -33.67 -21.41 -19.51
N HIS A 124 -33.33 -20.38 -20.29
CA HIS A 124 -34.30 -19.70 -21.15
C HIS A 124 -34.68 -20.55 -22.39
N LEU A 125 -33.76 -21.33 -22.95
CA LEU A 125 -34.07 -22.29 -24.02
C LEU A 125 -35.01 -23.39 -23.55
N ASP A 126 -34.83 -23.88 -22.32
CA ASP A 126 -35.68 -24.93 -21.73
C ASP A 126 -37.12 -24.45 -21.55
N THR A 127 -37.33 -23.21 -21.08
CA THR A 127 -38.69 -22.65 -20.92
C THR A 127 -39.37 -22.31 -22.24
N THR A 128 -38.59 -22.12 -23.32
CA THR A 128 -39.12 -21.75 -24.64
C THR A 128 -39.24 -22.92 -25.62
N GLY A 129 -38.96 -24.15 -25.17
CA GLY A 129 -39.08 -25.38 -25.98
C GLY A 129 -37.93 -25.56 -26.98
N LEU A 130 -36.80 -24.89 -26.78
CA LEU A 130 -35.61 -24.94 -27.63
C LEU A 130 -34.45 -25.70 -26.98
N SER A 131 -34.73 -26.58 -26.02
CA SER A 131 -33.72 -27.32 -25.25
C SER A 131 -32.78 -28.18 -26.11
N GLY A 132 -33.25 -28.63 -27.29
CA GLY A 132 -32.47 -29.44 -28.23
C GLY A 132 -31.46 -28.67 -29.09
N VAL A 133 -31.43 -27.34 -29.02
CA VAL A 133 -30.46 -26.51 -29.76
C VAL A 133 -29.06 -26.72 -29.14
N PRO A 134 -28.03 -27.07 -29.94
CA PRO A 134 -26.68 -27.24 -29.42
C PRO A 134 -25.98 -25.91 -29.14
N LEU A 135 -25.21 -25.89 -28.06
CA LEU A 135 -24.29 -24.82 -27.69
C LEU A 135 -22.86 -25.28 -27.97
N TYR A 136 -22.12 -24.50 -28.75
CA TYR A 136 -20.73 -24.76 -29.06
C TYR A 136 -19.84 -23.73 -28.38
N PHE A 137 -18.82 -24.19 -27.66
CA PHE A 137 -17.83 -23.32 -27.02
C PHE A 137 -16.45 -23.55 -27.61
N ILE A 138 -15.98 -22.63 -28.45
CA ILE A 138 -14.76 -22.81 -29.25
C ILE A 138 -13.65 -21.91 -28.75
N SER A 139 -12.64 -22.50 -28.12
CA SER A 139 -11.44 -21.81 -27.63
C SER A 139 -10.30 -22.79 -27.37
N PRO A 140 -9.03 -22.41 -27.61
CA PRO A 140 -7.88 -23.24 -27.26
C PRO A 140 -7.81 -23.67 -25.80
N VAL A 141 -8.51 -22.95 -24.92
CA VAL A 141 -8.56 -23.18 -23.47
C VAL A 141 -9.97 -23.51 -22.98
N ALA A 142 -10.90 -23.89 -23.86
CA ALA A 142 -12.31 -24.14 -23.52
C ALA A 142 -12.45 -25.20 -22.42
N ASP A 143 -11.85 -26.39 -22.61
CA ASP A 143 -11.93 -27.50 -21.65
C ASP A 143 -11.29 -27.13 -20.31
N SER A 144 -10.12 -26.49 -20.35
CA SER A 144 -9.42 -26.04 -19.14
C SER A 144 -10.21 -24.97 -18.38
N SER A 145 -10.86 -24.04 -19.09
CA SER A 145 -11.71 -23.00 -18.51
C SER A 145 -12.91 -23.61 -17.78
N LEU A 146 -13.62 -24.56 -18.42
CA LEU A 146 -14.74 -25.28 -17.80
C LEU A 146 -14.27 -26.11 -16.60
N ALA A 147 -13.12 -26.79 -16.70
CA ALA A 147 -12.56 -27.54 -15.57
C ALA A 147 -12.18 -26.62 -14.39
N TYR A 148 -11.52 -25.49 -14.65
CA TYR A 148 -11.13 -24.54 -13.60
C TYR A 148 -12.32 -23.91 -12.89
N SER A 149 -13.45 -23.71 -13.59
CA SER A 149 -14.69 -23.24 -12.94
C SER A 149 -15.19 -24.22 -11.86
N ASN A 150 -14.89 -25.52 -11.99
CA ASN A 150 -15.25 -26.53 -11.00
C ASN A 150 -14.16 -26.73 -9.93
N ILE A 151 -12.88 -26.60 -10.29
CA ILE A 151 -11.76 -26.81 -9.38
C ILE A 151 -11.66 -25.69 -8.35
N PHE A 152 -11.82 -24.43 -8.78
CA PHE A 152 -11.65 -23.23 -7.94
C PHE A 152 -12.92 -22.84 -7.18
N ALA A 153 -13.65 -23.83 -6.67
CA ALA A 153 -14.93 -23.58 -6.06
C ALA A 153 -14.84 -22.77 -4.76
N GLU A 154 -13.70 -22.79 -4.08
CA GLU A 154 -13.41 -21.99 -2.89
C GLU A 154 -13.46 -20.47 -3.16
N TRP A 155 -13.33 -20.05 -4.42
CA TRP A 155 -13.39 -18.65 -4.85
C TRP A 155 -14.74 -18.24 -5.43
N LEU A 156 -15.76 -19.10 -5.33
CA LEU A 156 -17.13 -18.83 -5.80
C LEU A 156 -18.01 -18.22 -4.72
N SER A 157 -19.22 -17.80 -5.09
CA SER A 157 -20.24 -17.33 -4.14
C SER A 157 -20.66 -18.44 -3.18
N THR A 158 -21.12 -18.07 -1.97
CA THR A 158 -21.54 -19.04 -0.94
C THR A 158 -22.59 -20.01 -1.46
N GLY A 159 -23.50 -19.57 -2.33
CA GLY A 159 -24.51 -20.44 -2.95
C GLY A 159 -23.90 -21.54 -3.82
N LYS A 160 -22.87 -21.22 -4.61
CA LYS A 160 -22.15 -22.20 -5.44
C LYS A 160 -21.19 -23.06 -4.62
N GLN A 161 -20.53 -22.50 -3.61
CA GLN A 161 -19.73 -23.26 -2.64
C GLN A 161 -20.57 -24.34 -1.94
N ASN A 162 -21.81 -24.01 -1.56
CA ASN A 162 -22.69 -24.94 -0.87
C ASN A 162 -23.04 -26.19 -1.69
N ARG A 163 -23.05 -26.10 -3.02
CA ARG A 163 -23.31 -27.25 -3.92
C ARG A 163 -22.19 -28.27 -3.88
N VAL A 164 -20.94 -27.81 -3.71
CA VAL A 164 -19.77 -28.68 -3.64
C VAL A 164 -19.80 -29.58 -2.40
N TYR A 165 -20.41 -29.14 -1.31
CA TYR A 165 -20.63 -29.98 -0.13
C TYR A 165 -21.65 -31.11 -0.37
N LEU A 166 -22.51 -30.99 -1.40
CA LEU A 166 -23.54 -31.96 -1.79
C LEU A 166 -23.11 -32.86 -2.96
N PRO A 167 -21.80 -33.16 -3.07
CA PRO A 167 -21.14 -33.63 -4.30
C PRO A 167 -21.64 -33.10 -5.66
N ASP A 168 -22.28 -31.93 -5.69
CA ASP A 168 -22.82 -31.35 -6.92
C ASP A 168 -21.83 -30.35 -7.54
N GLU A 169 -21.83 -30.24 -8.87
CA GLU A 169 -21.01 -29.22 -9.54
C GLU A 169 -21.55 -27.80 -9.26
N PRO A 170 -20.66 -26.82 -9.02
CA PRO A 170 -21.07 -25.46 -8.67
C PRO A 170 -21.80 -24.74 -9.81
N PHE A 171 -21.54 -25.13 -11.05
CA PHE A 171 -22.16 -24.57 -12.23
C PHE A 171 -23.01 -25.60 -13.01
N PRO A 172 -24.20 -25.21 -13.49
CA PRO A 172 -25.07 -26.11 -14.23
C PRO A 172 -24.52 -26.49 -15.61
N HIS A 173 -23.57 -25.71 -16.17
CA HIS A 173 -22.94 -26.04 -17.44
C HIS A 173 -22.20 -27.38 -17.42
N ALA A 174 -21.79 -27.88 -16.25
CA ALA A 174 -21.23 -29.22 -16.12
C ALA A 174 -22.24 -30.30 -16.56
N ASN A 175 -23.51 -30.15 -16.21
CA ASN A 175 -24.56 -31.04 -16.68
C ASN A 175 -24.83 -30.88 -18.18
N LEU A 176 -24.82 -29.65 -18.70
CA LEU A 176 -24.96 -29.40 -20.14
C LEU A 176 -23.87 -30.08 -20.96
N VAL A 177 -22.63 -30.10 -20.45
CA VAL A 177 -21.51 -30.82 -21.07
C VAL A 177 -21.76 -32.32 -21.05
N ARG A 178 -22.17 -32.88 -19.91
CA ARG A 178 -22.45 -34.31 -19.76
C ARG A 178 -23.57 -34.81 -20.66
N GLU A 179 -24.63 -34.00 -20.81
CA GLU A 179 -25.76 -34.27 -21.71
C GLU A 179 -25.41 -34.04 -23.20
N GLY A 180 -24.22 -33.52 -23.51
CA GLY A 180 -23.82 -33.19 -24.87
C GLY A 180 -24.56 -32.00 -25.48
N ARG A 181 -25.21 -31.17 -24.65
CA ARG A 181 -25.88 -29.93 -25.04
C ARG A 181 -24.90 -28.77 -25.19
N LEU A 182 -23.91 -28.68 -24.31
CA LEU A 182 -22.77 -27.77 -24.42
C LEU A 182 -21.53 -28.55 -24.82
N LYS A 183 -21.00 -28.32 -26.02
CA LYS A 183 -19.80 -29.01 -26.53
C LYS A 183 -18.65 -28.04 -26.69
N SER A 184 -17.53 -28.32 -26.03
CA SER A 184 -16.30 -27.55 -26.14
C SER A 184 -15.39 -28.09 -27.24
N PHE A 185 -14.76 -27.19 -27.99
CA PHE A 185 -13.81 -27.52 -29.03
C PHE A 185 -12.61 -26.58 -28.99
N ARG A 186 -11.44 -27.10 -29.35
CA ARG A 186 -10.20 -26.32 -29.30
C ARG A 186 -10.09 -25.34 -30.48
N TYR A 187 -10.49 -25.79 -31.67
CA TYR A 187 -10.34 -25.07 -32.92
C TYR A 187 -11.55 -25.28 -33.85
N VAL A 188 -11.70 -24.41 -34.85
CA VAL A 188 -12.78 -24.49 -35.85
C VAL A 188 -12.61 -25.68 -36.81
N HIS A 189 -11.37 -26.14 -37.01
CA HIS A 189 -11.04 -27.26 -37.90
C HIS A 189 -11.00 -28.61 -37.17
N ASP A 190 -11.53 -28.68 -35.95
CA ASP A 190 -11.60 -29.94 -35.21
C ASP A 190 -12.57 -30.90 -35.91
N GLU A 191 -12.12 -32.12 -36.24
CA GLU A 191 -12.92 -33.10 -36.99
C GLU A 191 -14.24 -33.39 -36.27
N LYS A 192 -14.19 -33.47 -34.94
CA LYS A 192 -15.38 -33.69 -34.11
C LYS A 192 -16.39 -32.56 -34.19
N LEU A 193 -15.94 -31.31 -34.34
CA LEU A 193 -16.86 -30.19 -34.53
C LEU A 193 -17.59 -30.35 -35.85
N ILE A 194 -16.89 -30.74 -36.92
CA ILE A 194 -17.47 -30.92 -38.26
C ILE A 194 -18.51 -32.04 -38.25
N GLU A 195 -18.22 -33.16 -37.58
CA GLU A 195 -19.15 -34.28 -37.44
C GLU A 195 -20.40 -33.92 -36.61
N ASP A 196 -20.21 -33.15 -35.52
CA ASP A 196 -21.28 -32.81 -34.58
C ASP A 196 -22.06 -31.54 -34.95
N TYR A 197 -21.62 -30.80 -35.98
CA TYR A 197 -22.17 -29.50 -36.35
C TYR A 197 -23.62 -29.61 -36.81
N ARG A 198 -24.51 -28.87 -36.15
CA ARG A 198 -25.94 -28.84 -36.43
C ARG A 198 -26.46 -27.41 -36.38
N GLU A 199 -27.40 -27.09 -37.24
CA GLU A 199 -28.09 -25.80 -37.27
C GLU A 199 -29.60 -25.99 -37.04
N PRO A 200 -30.29 -25.09 -36.33
CA PRO A 200 -29.77 -23.86 -35.73
C PRO A 200 -28.92 -24.12 -34.48
N CYS A 201 -27.90 -23.30 -34.23
CA CYS A 201 -27.02 -23.41 -33.06
C CYS A 201 -26.61 -22.07 -32.46
N ILE A 202 -26.00 -22.13 -31.26
CA ILE A 202 -25.33 -21.01 -30.62
C ILE A 202 -23.84 -21.32 -30.54
N VAL A 203 -22.99 -20.42 -31.07
CA VAL A 203 -21.54 -20.53 -30.98
C VAL A 203 -20.98 -19.41 -30.11
N PHE A 204 -20.42 -19.79 -28.97
CA PHE A 204 -19.59 -18.94 -28.12
C PHE A 204 -18.13 -19.11 -28.52
N CYS A 205 -17.51 -18.06 -29.04
CA CYS A 205 -16.10 -18.15 -29.39
C CYS A 205 -15.39 -16.80 -29.37
N GLY A 206 -14.10 -16.83 -29.07
CA GLY A 206 -13.26 -15.64 -29.09
C GLY A 206 -12.78 -15.28 -30.50
N HIS A 207 -12.37 -14.04 -30.77
CA HIS A 207 -12.25 -12.92 -29.82
C HIS A 207 -13.30 -11.81 -30.07
N PRO A 208 -13.83 -11.14 -29.03
CA PRO A 208 -14.80 -10.04 -29.14
C PRO A 208 -14.45 -8.94 -30.13
N SER A 209 -13.14 -8.64 -30.26
CA SER A 209 -12.61 -7.68 -31.25
C SER A 209 -12.90 -8.02 -32.72
N LEU A 210 -13.24 -9.28 -33.04
CA LEU A 210 -13.33 -9.80 -34.41
C LEU A 210 -12.08 -9.48 -35.25
N ARG A 211 -10.88 -9.62 -34.68
CA ARG A 211 -9.60 -9.50 -35.40
C ARG A 211 -8.82 -10.81 -35.44
N PHE A 212 -9.10 -11.69 -34.49
CA PHE A 212 -8.50 -13.01 -34.39
C PHE A 212 -9.45 -13.97 -33.68
N GLY A 213 -9.05 -15.24 -33.64
CA GLY A 213 -9.85 -16.31 -33.05
C GLY A 213 -10.90 -16.88 -33.99
N ALA A 214 -11.69 -17.81 -33.46
CA ALA A 214 -12.74 -18.51 -34.20
C ALA A 214 -13.90 -17.59 -34.62
N ALA A 215 -14.17 -16.52 -33.86
CA ALA A 215 -15.25 -15.58 -34.16
C ALA A 215 -15.16 -14.99 -35.57
N VAL A 216 -13.93 -14.69 -36.04
CA VAL A 216 -13.69 -14.19 -37.40
C VAL A 216 -14.24 -15.13 -38.48
N HIS A 217 -14.04 -16.45 -38.31
CA HIS A 217 -14.49 -17.45 -39.27
C HIS A 217 -16.01 -17.50 -39.34
N PHE A 218 -16.67 -17.52 -38.18
CA PHE A 218 -18.13 -17.54 -38.12
C PHE A 218 -18.76 -16.24 -38.58
N THR A 219 -18.13 -15.08 -38.34
CA THR A 219 -18.60 -13.80 -38.90
C THR A 219 -18.61 -13.83 -40.43
N LEU A 220 -17.55 -14.37 -41.05
CA LEU A 220 -17.48 -14.52 -42.51
C LEU A 220 -18.50 -15.54 -43.04
N LEU A 221 -18.68 -16.66 -42.34
CA LEU A 221 -19.59 -17.73 -42.74
C LEU A 221 -21.06 -17.30 -42.65
N TRP A 222 -21.44 -16.63 -41.56
CA TRP A 222 -22.83 -16.33 -41.23
C TRP A 222 -23.28 -14.92 -41.60
N GLY A 223 -22.35 -14.00 -41.86
CA GLY A 223 -22.63 -12.58 -42.06
C GLY A 223 -23.53 -12.24 -43.24
N SER A 224 -23.61 -13.11 -44.26
CA SER A 224 -24.43 -12.92 -45.46
C SER A 224 -25.89 -13.35 -45.29
N ASN A 225 -26.22 -14.08 -44.22
CA ASN A 225 -27.56 -14.61 -43.97
C ASN A 225 -28.31 -13.77 -42.93
N PRO A 226 -29.43 -13.10 -43.30
CA PRO A 226 -30.21 -12.26 -42.38
C PRO A 226 -31.00 -13.03 -41.31
N ALA A 227 -31.08 -14.36 -41.41
CA ALA A 227 -31.63 -15.20 -40.36
C ALA A 227 -30.69 -15.28 -39.15
N ASN A 228 -29.36 -15.19 -39.38
CA ASN A 228 -28.35 -15.31 -38.33
C ASN A 228 -28.21 -14.01 -37.53
N ALA A 229 -27.67 -14.12 -36.31
CA ALA A 229 -27.37 -12.97 -35.46
C ALA A 229 -25.94 -13.05 -34.90
N ILE A 230 -25.34 -11.87 -34.71
CA ILE A 230 -24.12 -11.67 -33.94
C ILE A 230 -24.49 -10.83 -32.72
N VAL A 231 -24.32 -11.40 -31.53
CA VAL A 231 -24.69 -10.77 -30.26
C VAL A 231 -23.43 -10.48 -29.46
N PHE A 232 -23.12 -9.21 -29.31
CA PHE A 232 -21.96 -8.75 -28.55
C PHE A 232 -22.33 -8.59 -27.08
N THR A 233 -21.55 -9.19 -26.19
CA THR A 233 -21.76 -9.15 -24.74
C THR A 233 -20.70 -8.34 -23.99
N GLU A 234 -19.54 -8.12 -24.59
CA GLU A 234 -18.43 -7.43 -23.94
C GLU A 234 -18.51 -5.91 -24.11
N SER A 235 -18.29 -5.14 -23.04
CA SER A 235 -18.41 -3.67 -23.02
C SER A 235 -17.13 -2.94 -23.42
N ASP A 236 -16.01 -3.64 -23.51
CA ASP A 236 -14.66 -3.10 -23.75
C ASP A 236 -14.32 -2.93 -25.24
N PHE A 237 -15.15 -3.44 -26.14
CA PHE A 237 -15.04 -3.23 -27.59
C PHE A 237 -16.24 -2.49 -28.16
N ASP A 238 -15.96 -1.52 -29.02
CA ASP A 238 -16.98 -0.93 -29.88
C ASP A 238 -17.38 -1.96 -30.96
N HIS A 239 -18.61 -2.48 -30.86
CA HIS A 239 -19.15 -3.45 -31.81
C HIS A 239 -19.23 -2.91 -33.24
N ALA A 240 -19.43 -1.59 -33.43
CA ALA A 240 -19.47 -0.99 -34.76
C ALA A 240 -18.08 -0.97 -35.40
N GLU A 241 -17.05 -0.61 -34.63
CA GLU A 241 -15.66 -0.67 -35.09
C GLU A 241 -15.23 -2.13 -35.36
N ALA A 242 -15.58 -3.05 -34.47
CA ALA A 242 -15.32 -4.48 -34.63
C ALA A 242 -15.92 -5.03 -35.93
N LEU A 243 -17.13 -4.60 -36.28
CA LEU A 243 -17.83 -5.05 -37.50
C LEU A 243 -17.47 -4.28 -38.77
N SER A 244 -16.77 -3.14 -38.67
CA SER A 244 -16.43 -2.31 -39.82
C SER A 244 -15.79 -3.05 -41.01
N PRO A 245 -14.90 -4.06 -40.83
CA PRO A 245 -14.30 -4.77 -41.96
C PRO A 245 -15.24 -5.78 -42.65
N TYR A 246 -16.38 -6.09 -42.03
CA TYR A 246 -17.32 -7.12 -42.49
C TYR A 246 -18.53 -6.53 -43.23
N GLN A 247 -18.52 -5.22 -43.48
CA GLN A 247 -19.60 -4.56 -44.20
C GLN A 247 -19.51 -4.84 -45.72
N PRO A 248 -20.65 -5.05 -46.41
CA PRO A 248 -22.01 -5.04 -45.89
C PRO A 248 -22.38 -6.35 -45.16
N LEU A 249 -22.88 -6.22 -43.93
CA LEU A 249 -23.33 -7.35 -43.12
C LEU A 249 -24.86 -7.46 -43.16
N ARG A 250 -25.38 -8.65 -43.48
CA ARG A 250 -26.83 -8.94 -43.51
C ARG A 250 -27.34 -9.60 -42.23
N ALA A 251 -26.47 -10.33 -41.52
CA ALA A 251 -26.79 -10.88 -40.21
C ALA A 251 -27.21 -9.78 -39.25
N LYS A 252 -28.17 -10.08 -38.39
CA LYS A 252 -28.64 -9.14 -37.36
C LYS A 252 -27.53 -8.92 -36.34
N VAL A 253 -27.38 -7.68 -35.88
CA VAL A 253 -26.40 -7.35 -34.85
C VAL A 253 -27.15 -6.84 -33.63
N THR A 254 -26.82 -7.38 -32.46
CA THR A 254 -27.34 -6.91 -31.18
C THR A 254 -26.17 -6.65 -30.24
N PHE A 255 -26.21 -5.55 -29.51
CA PHE A 255 -25.21 -5.19 -28.52
C PHE A 255 -25.87 -5.19 -27.14
N CYS A 256 -25.51 -6.17 -26.31
CA CYS A 256 -26.01 -6.38 -24.96
C CYS A 256 -24.82 -6.37 -23.98
N PRO A 257 -24.20 -5.21 -23.68
CA PRO A 257 -23.00 -5.15 -22.86
C PRO A 257 -23.28 -5.60 -21.42
N ILE A 258 -22.63 -6.68 -20.98
CA ILE A 258 -22.76 -7.23 -19.64
C ILE A 258 -21.48 -6.94 -18.86
N ASP A 259 -21.49 -5.80 -18.18
CA ASP A 259 -20.37 -5.36 -17.35
C ASP A 259 -20.81 -5.27 -15.90
N THR A 260 -20.30 -6.19 -15.08
CA THR A 260 -20.64 -6.27 -13.66
C THR A 260 -19.77 -5.36 -12.79
N CYS A 261 -18.83 -4.61 -13.38
CA CYS A 261 -18.01 -3.67 -12.62
C CYS A 261 -18.85 -2.57 -11.95
N VAL A 262 -18.37 -2.11 -10.80
CA VAL A 262 -18.94 -0.98 -10.06
C VAL A 262 -19.09 0.25 -10.97
N ASN A 263 -20.27 0.84 -10.96
CA ASN A 263 -20.56 2.12 -11.62
C ASN A 263 -20.29 3.34 -10.73
N PHE A 264 -20.38 4.55 -11.29
CA PHE A 264 -20.09 5.78 -10.57
C PHE A 264 -20.97 5.95 -9.32
N THR A 265 -22.27 5.66 -9.41
CA THR A 265 -23.20 5.75 -8.28
C THR A 265 -22.84 4.79 -7.15
N GLN A 266 -22.57 3.52 -7.48
CA GLN A 266 -22.12 2.50 -6.54
C GLN A 266 -20.76 2.86 -5.94
N CYS A 267 -19.82 3.36 -6.75
CA CYS A 267 -18.51 3.80 -6.29
C CYS A 267 -18.63 4.96 -5.30
N ASN A 268 -19.52 5.91 -5.55
CA ASN A 268 -19.77 7.03 -4.63
C ASN A 268 -20.31 6.53 -3.27
N LEU A 269 -21.18 5.51 -3.27
CA LEU A 269 -21.66 4.88 -2.05
C LEU A 269 -20.54 4.12 -1.32
N LEU A 270 -19.71 3.37 -2.06
CA LEU A 270 -18.55 2.67 -1.52
C LEU A 270 -17.58 3.66 -0.87
N ILE A 271 -17.21 4.73 -1.56
CA ILE A 271 -16.29 5.76 -1.02
C ILE A 271 -16.83 6.34 0.30
N LYS A 272 -18.14 6.58 0.40
CA LYS A 272 -18.78 7.07 1.63
C LYS A 272 -18.70 6.08 2.79
N ASP A 273 -18.78 4.77 2.53
CA ASP A 273 -18.60 3.73 3.56
C ASP A 273 -17.11 3.53 3.92
N LEU A 274 -16.24 3.50 2.90
CA LEU A 274 -14.82 3.24 3.05
C LEU A 274 -14.07 4.39 3.75
N LYS A 275 -14.53 5.63 3.62
CA LYS A 275 -13.97 6.83 4.27
C LYS A 275 -12.43 6.93 4.15
N PRO A 276 -11.86 6.87 2.94
CA PRO A 276 -10.43 7.05 2.75
C PRO A 276 -9.99 8.49 3.04
N ALA A 277 -8.74 8.70 3.46
CA ALA A 277 -8.19 10.05 3.64
C ALA A 277 -7.86 10.73 2.30
N THR A 278 -7.21 9.97 1.39
CA THR A 278 -6.90 10.40 0.03
C THR A 278 -7.47 9.41 -0.99
N ILE A 279 -8.02 9.91 -2.09
CA ILE A 279 -8.50 9.12 -3.22
C ILE A 279 -7.66 9.42 -4.45
N VAL A 280 -7.20 8.37 -5.14
CA VAL A 280 -6.42 8.46 -6.36
C VAL A 280 -7.21 7.84 -7.51
N VAL A 281 -7.56 8.63 -8.52
CA VAL A 281 -8.44 8.21 -9.62
C VAL A 281 -7.98 8.71 -10.99
N PRO A 282 -8.28 7.99 -12.08
CA PRO A 282 -8.14 8.54 -13.42
C PRO A 282 -8.89 9.87 -13.56
N GLN A 283 -8.28 10.86 -14.23
CA GLN A 283 -8.90 12.18 -14.41
C GLN A 283 -10.29 12.09 -15.10
N LYS A 284 -10.49 11.11 -15.99
CA LYS A 284 -11.78 10.88 -16.66
C LYS A 284 -12.94 10.56 -15.71
N TYR A 285 -12.66 10.18 -14.46
CA TYR A 285 -13.70 9.88 -13.48
C TYR A 285 -14.20 11.10 -12.71
N THR A 286 -13.49 12.23 -12.76
CA THR A 286 -13.88 13.46 -12.02
C THR A 286 -14.70 14.44 -12.86
N VAL A 287 -14.83 14.18 -14.16
CA VAL A 287 -15.54 15.04 -15.11
C VAL A 287 -16.60 14.23 -15.86
N PRO A 288 -17.77 14.80 -16.17
CA PRO A 288 -18.74 14.14 -17.04
C PRO A 288 -18.15 13.86 -18.42
N PRO A 289 -18.65 12.83 -19.15
CA PRO A 289 -18.20 12.55 -20.51
C PRO A 289 -18.36 13.78 -21.43
N PRO A 290 -17.37 14.10 -22.29
CA PRO A 290 -17.42 15.27 -23.17
C PRO A 290 -18.65 15.29 -24.09
N ASN A 291 -19.09 14.12 -24.53
CA ASN A 291 -20.24 13.96 -25.41
C ASN A 291 -21.58 14.13 -24.67
N MET A 292 -21.59 14.03 -23.34
CA MET A 292 -22.79 14.16 -22.50
C MET A 292 -22.50 14.99 -21.23
N PRO A 293 -22.25 16.32 -21.35
CA PRO A 293 -21.85 17.16 -20.21
C PRO A 293 -22.89 17.24 -19.08
N GLN A 294 -24.17 17.04 -19.43
CA GLN A 294 -25.29 17.10 -18.49
C GLN A 294 -25.35 15.88 -17.54
N ARG A 295 -24.67 14.79 -17.88
CA ARG A 295 -24.69 13.52 -17.13
C ARG A 295 -23.76 13.58 -15.92
N SER A 296 -24.15 14.37 -14.94
CA SER A 296 -23.42 14.52 -13.67
C SER A 296 -23.37 13.24 -12.82
N ASP A 297 -24.22 12.26 -13.13
CA ASP A 297 -24.22 10.90 -12.57
C ASP A 297 -23.06 10.03 -13.09
N LEU A 298 -22.41 10.42 -14.19
CA LEU A 298 -21.29 9.70 -14.80
C LEU A 298 -19.92 10.22 -14.37
N LYS A 299 -19.83 10.71 -13.13
CA LYS A 299 -18.58 11.10 -12.48
C LYS A 299 -18.63 10.73 -10.99
N LEU A 300 -17.46 10.70 -10.37
CA LEU A 300 -17.35 10.56 -8.93
C LEU A 300 -17.71 11.87 -8.23
N ASP A 301 -18.58 11.75 -7.23
CA ASP A 301 -19.01 12.84 -6.35
C ASP A 301 -18.29 12.68 -5.01
N ILE A 302 -17.06 13.18 -4.98
CA ILE A 302 -16.17 13.06 -3.83
C ILE A 302 -16.37 14.25 -2.90
N ALA A 303 -16.53 13.97 -1.60
CA ALA A 303 -16.72 15.01 -0.59
C ALA A 303 -15.53 16.01 -0.57
N PRO A 304 -15.76 17.32 -0.42
CA PRO A 304 -14.68 18.32 -0.37
C PRO A 304 -13.65 18.10 0.75
N SER A 305 -14.03 17.35 1.79
CA SER A 305 -13.16 16.99 2.91
C SER A 305 -12.14 15.89 2.58
N THR A 306 -12.31 15.18 1.45
CA THR A 306 -11.42 14.09 1.04
C THR A 306 -10.41 14.64 0.04
N ASN A 307 -9.13 14.33 0.24
CA ASN A 307 -8.10 14.74 -0.72
C ASN A 307 -8.23 13.91 -2.01
N VAL A 308 -8.31 14.56 -3.17
CA VAL A 308 -8.46 13.89 -4.47
C VAL A 308 -7.24 14.17 -5.32
N ILE A 309 -6.60 13.09 -5.75
CA ILE A 309 -5.47 13.13 -6.66
C ILE A 309 -5.89 12.45 -7.95
N THR A 310 -5.75 13.16 -9.07
CA THR A 310 -6.06 12.61 -10.39
C THR A 310 -4.79 12.25 -11.13
N PHE A 311 -4.85 11.23 -11.99
CA PHE A 311 -3.73 10.86 -12.86
C PHE A 311 -4.17 10.61 -14.31
N ARG A 312 -3.20 10.74 -15.22
CA ARG A 312 -3.27 10.36 -16.64
C ARG A 312 -2.32 9.19 -16.93
N PRO A 313 -2.50 8.49 -18.07
CA PRO A 313 -1.52 7.50 -18.50
C PRO A 313 -0.10 8.07 -18.52
N MET A 314 0.87 7.32 -17.99
CA MET A 314 2.29 7.69 -17.91
C MET A 314 2.63 8.87 -16.99
N GLU A 315 1.66 9.39 -16.24
CA GLU A 315 1.91 10.43 -15.24
C GLU A 315 2.46 9.82 -13.94
N VAL A 316 3.46 10.48 -13.36
CA VAL A 316 3.97 10.14 -12.03
C VAL A 316 3.24 11.02 -11.02
N VAL A 317 2.63 10.38 -10.02
CA VAL A 317 1.84 11.06 -9.00
C VAL A 317 2.40 10.72 -7.63
N GLU A 318 2.64 11.76 -6.83
CA GLU A 318 3.09 11.63 -5.45
C GLU A 318 1.88 11.51 -4.52
N ILE A 319 1.78 10.40 -3.81
CA ILE A 319 0.77 10.19 -2.78
C ILE A 319 1.37 10.69 -1.45
N PRO A 320 0.75 11.68 -0.77
CA PRO A 320 1.31 12.31 0.43
C PRO A 320 1.21 11.36 1.63
N LEU A 321 2.17 10.46 1.74
CA LEU A 321 2.32 9.49 2.80
C LEU A 321 3.44 9.95 3.75
N GLU A 322 3.07 10.39 4.96
CA GLU A 322 4.01 10.86 5.98
C GLU A 322 4.48 9.74 6.93
N ARG A 323 5.64 9.16 6.61
CA ARG A 323 6.36 8.26 7.54
C ARG A 323 7.09 9.06 8.62
N THR A 324 6.45 9.21 9.77
CA THR A 324 7.03 9.94 10.93
C THR A 324 7.51 9.02 12.04
N VAL A 325 7.14 7.74 12.01
CA VAL A 325 7.46 6.76 13.06
C VAL A 325 7.75 5.42 12.39
N GLU A 326 8.75 4.71 12.91
CA GLU A 326 9.08 3.34 12.51
C GLU A 326 8.99 2.41 13.72
N ARG A 327 8.65 1.14 13.46
CA ARG A 327 8.61 0.13 14.51
C ARG A 327 10.00 -0.46 14.70
N ILE A 328 10.47 -0.47 15.95
CA ILE A 328 11.74 -1.04 16.34
C ILE A 328 11.48 -2.16 17.35
N GLU A 329 12.13 -3.30 17.16
CA GLU A 329 12.14 -4.39 18.12
C GLU A 329 13.32 -4.20 19.08
N VAL A 330 13.08 -4.31 20.39
CA VAL A 330 14.15 -4.22 21.39
C VAL A 330 14.61 -5.63 21.70
N ASP A 331 15.92 -5.87 21.58
CA ASP A 331 16.53 -7.16 21.93
C ASP A 331 16.25 -7.52 23.40
N LEU A 332 16.11 -8.82 23.68
CA LEU A 332 15.73 -9.30 25.00
C LEU A 332 16.73 -8.89 26.10
N GLU A 333 18.03 -8.87 25.81
CA GLU A 333 19.05 -8.49 26.79
C GLU A 333 18.97 -7.00 27.11
N LEU A 334 18.83 -6.18 26.07
CA LEU A 334 18.65 -4.74 26.22
C LEU A 334 17.36 -4.46 26.99
N ALA A 335 16.25 -5.09 26.62
CA ALA A 335 14.94 -4.91 27.28
C ALA A 335 14.99 -5.21 28.78
N LYS A 336 15.78 -6.20 29.22
CA LYS A 336 15.96 -6.53 30.64
C LYS A 336 16.73 -5.46 31.43
N SER A 337 17.64 -4.74 30.78
CA SER A 337 18.40 -3.66 31.39
C SER A 337 17.65 -2.34 31.48
N LEU A 338 16.56 -2.18 30.71
CA LEU A 338 15.77 -0.95 30.72
C LEU A 338 15.01 -0.83 32.04
N VAL A 339 15.06 0.35 32.63
CA VAL A 339 14.29 0.70 33.85
C VAL A 339 13.27 1.79 33.48
N PRO A 340 12.03 1.42 33.09
CA PRO A 340 11.03 2.40 32.68
C PRO A 340 10.47 3.16 33.88
N VAL A 341 10.54 4.48 33.83
CA VAL A 341 9.96 5.41 34.79
C VAL A 341 8.60 5.89 34.28
N GLU A 342 7.56 5.79 35.10
CA GLU A 342 6.22 6.24 34.73
C GLU A 342 6.13 7.77 34.78
N LEU A 343 5.81 8.39 33.66
CA LEU A 343 5.61 9.84 33.57
C LEU A 343 4.15 10.22 33.85
N ARG A 344 3.23 9.36 33.38
CA ARG A 344 1.77 9.47 33.57
C ARG A 344 1.13 8.10 33.35
N PRO A 345 -0.13 7.87 33.79
CA PRO A 345 -0.80 6.59 33.63
C PRO A 345 -0.73 6.08 32.18
N GLY A 346 -0.08 4.93 31.99
CA GLY A 346 0.08 4.27 30.69
C GLY A 346 1.24 4.74 29.80
N LEU A 347 2.05 5.72 30.24
CA LEU A 347 3.25 6.18 29.52
C LEU A 347 4.49 6.06 30.43
N LYS A 348 5.38 5.14 30.07
CA LYS A 348 6.67 4.93 30.74
C LYS A 348 7.82 5.31 29.81
N LEU A 349 8.88 5.88 30.38
CA LEU A 349 10.08 6.33 29.69
C LEU A 349 11.29 5.59 30.28
N ALA A 350 12.14 5.01 29.43
CA ALA A 350 13.42 4.45 29.84
C ALA A 350 14.54 5.08 29.00
N LEU A 351 15.66 5.41 29.62
CA LEU A 351 16.88 5.72 28.89
C LEU A 351 17.47 4.42 28.34
N VAL A 352 17.93 4.46 27.08
CA VAL A 352 18.59 3.32 26.43
C VAL A 352 20.09 3.63 26.35
N PRO A 353 20.89 3.31 27.38
CA PRO A 353 22.33 3.51 27.32
C PRO A 353 22.97 2.47 26.41
N GLN A 354 23.90 2.90 25.54
CA GLN A 354 24.81 2.03 24.79
C GLN A 354 24.09 0.94 23.98
N ALA A 355 23.29 1.37 22.99
CA ALA A 355 22.61 0.46 22.07
C ALA A 355 22.95 0.75 20.61
N GLU A 356 22.98 -0.30 19.81
CA GLU A 356 23.16 -0.24 18.36
C GLU A 356 21.85 -0.57 17.65
N LEU A 357 21.50 0.25 16.66
CA LEU A 357 20.36 -0.02 15.78
C LEU A 357 20.83 -0.93 14.64
N HIS A 358 20.46 -2.20 14.70
CA HIS A 358 20.67 -3.14 13.61
C HIS A 358 19.51 -3.05 12.62
N ARG A 359 19.84 -2.78 11.36
CA ARG A 359 18.88 -2.80 10.25
C ARG A 359 19.14 -4.03 9.39
N TRP A 360 18.15 -4.88 9.22
CA TRP A 360 18.17 -6.00 8.28
C TRP A 360 16.81 -6.11 7.60
N ASP A 361 16.76 -6.10 6.26
CA ASP A 361 15.51 -6.17 5.48
C ASP A 361 14.42 -5.24 6.04
N ASN A 362 14.74 -3.96 6.24
CA ASN A 362 13.85 -2.93 6.81
C ASN A 362 13.23 -3.25 8.18
N LYS A 363 13.69 -4.31 8.85
CA LYS A 363 13.42 -4.57 10.25
C LYS A 363 14.52 -3.92 11.07
N PHE A 364 14.10 -3.21 12.09
CA PHE A 364 14.97 -2.47 12.98
C PHE A 364 14.98 -3.17 14.34
N THR A 365 16.16 -3.63 14.76
CA THR A 365 16.36 -4.26 16.06
C THR A 365 17.38 -3.47 16.85
N LEU A 366 17.01 -3.02 18.05
CA LEU A 366 17.90 -2.32 18.96
C LEU A 366 18.60 -3.33 19.86
N LYS A 367 19.93 -3.43 19.75
CA LYS A 367 20.76 -4.39 20.49
C LYS A 367 21.70 -3.68 21.46
N PRO A 368 22.17 -4.35 22.52
CA PRO A 368 23.26 -3.82 23.33
C PRO A 368 24.50 -3.55 22.47
N HIS A 369 25.17 -2.43 22.70
CA HIS A 369 26.45 -2.13 22.07
C HIS A 369 27.50 -3.12 22.58
N ALA A 370 28.01 -3.97 21.69
CA ALA A 370 29.11 -4.85 22.03
C ALA A 370 30.39 -4.01 22.11
N GLN A 371 30.94 -3.82 23.31
CA GLN A 371 32.31 -3.35 23.43
C GLN A 371 33.21 -4.39 22.76
N ILE A 372 33.91 -4.00 21.70
CA ILE A 372 35.02 -4.78 21.16
C ILE A 372 36.01 -4.90 22.31
N SER A 373 36.09 -6.09 22.92
CA SER A 373 37.18 -6.41 23.82
C SER A 373 38.45 -6.47 22.97
N ASP A 374 39.26 -5.42 23.02
CA ASP A 374 40.67 -5.48 22.64
C ASP A 374 41.36 -6.51 23.54
N SER A 375 41.30 -7.77 23.13
CA SER A 375 42.18 -8.82 23.61
C SER A 375 42.92 -9.36 22.39
N PRO A 376 44.26 -9.34 22.38
CA PRO A 376 45.02 -9.93 21.30
C PRO A 376 44.90 -11.45 21.42
N ALA A 377 43.91 -12.03 20.75
CA ALA A 377 43.88 -13.47 20.54
C ALA A 377 44.93 -13.81 19.48
N SER A 378 45.97 -14.52 19.91
CA SER A 378 46.95 -15.18 19.05
C SER A 378 46.27 -16.15 18.08
N PRO A 379 46.79 -16.32 16.85
CA PRO A 379 46.27 -17.30 15.92
C PRO A 379 46.72 -18.70 16.34
N GLU A 380 45.80 -19.51 16.88
CA GLU A 380 45.96 -20.96 16.88
C GLU A 380 45.40 -21.51 15.56
N GLU A 381 46.30 -22.03 14.73
CA GLU A 381 45.97 -22.86 13.58
C GLU A 381 45.41 -24.20 14.08
N GLU A 382 44.15 -24.49 13.77
CA GLU A 382 43.72 -25.88 13.60
C GLU A 382 43.10 -26.08 12.21
N SER A 383 43.80 -26.91 11.46
CA SER A 383 43.46 -27.50 10.17
C SER A 383 42.21 -28.39 10.27
N GLY A 384 41.28 -28.26 9.32
CA GLY A 384 40.20 -29.24 9.14
C GLY A 384 39.18 -28.85 8.07
N GLU A 385 39.25 -29.53 6.93
CA GLU A 385 38.39 -29.52 5.73
C GLU A 385 36.88 -29.66 6.07
N GLY A 386 35.88 -29.19 5.33
CA GLY A 386 35.73 -28.45 4.09
C GLY A 386 34.24 -28.52 3.68
N SER A 387 33.66 -27.45 3.13
CA SER A 387 32.53 -27.52 2.18
C SER A 387 32.25 -26.13 1.59
N LYS A 388 32.09 -26.09 0.27
CA LYS A 388 31.97 -24.88 -0.56
C LYS A 388 30.54 -24.34 -0.55
N THR A 389 30.37 -23.06 -0.21
CA THR A 389 29.18 -22.27 -0.59
C THR A 389 29.58 -20.84 -0.97
N GLN A 390 28.96 -20.37 -2.05
CA GLN A 390 29.27 -19.15 -2.81
C GLN A 390 29.36 -17.87 -1.96
N LYS A 391 30.41 -17.09 -2.20
CA LYS A 391 30.58 -15.70 -1.71
C LYS A 391 29.44 -14.81 -2.24
N SER A 392 28.49 -14.44 -1.39
CA SER A 392 27.68 -13.25 -1.60
C SER A 392 28.52 -12.01 -1.30
N ARG A 393 28.45 -11.01 -2.19
CA ARG A 393 29.11 -9.71 -2.00
C ARG A 393 28.48 -9.01 -0.79
N LYS A 394 29.23 -8.88 0.31
CA LYS A 394 28.86 -8.01 1.42
C LYS A 394 28.94 -6.55 0.96
N CYS A 395 27.81 -5.85 0.91
CA CYS A 395 27.79 -4.39 0.87
C CYS A 395 28.17 -3.84 2.26
N PRO A 396 28.74 -2.62 2.35
CA PRO A 396 29.21 -2.07 3.61
C PRO A 396 28.03 -1.72 4.52
N THR A 397 28.02 -2.25 5.74
CA THR A 397 27.12 -1.84 6.81
C THR A 397 27.49 -0.41 7.21
N GLN A 398 26.68 0.57 6.84
CA GLN A 398 26.78 1.92 7.41
C GLN A 398 25.98 1.92 8.73
N ALA A 399 26.69 1.90 9.85
CA ALA A 399 26.11 2.22 11.15
C ALA A 399 25.95 3.74 11.21
N GLU A 400 24.73 4.23 11.05
CA GLU A 400 24.42 5.64 11.30
C GLU A 400 24.02 5.80 12.77
N THR A 401 24.80 6.59 13.51
CA THR A 401 24.47 7.04 14.86
C THR A 401 23.28 8.01 14.80
N ALA A 402 22.23 7.73 15.57
CA ALA A 402 21.04 8.56 15.65
C ALA A 402 21.38 9.99 16.12
N ALA A 403 21.02 11.00 15.32
CA ALA A 403 21.01 12.40 15.74
C ALA A 403 19.78 12.66 16.61
N PHE A 404 19.99 13.17 17.81
CA PHE A 404 18.95 13.41 18.81
C PHE A 404 18.07 14.62 18.48
N MET A 405 16.76 14.45 18.66
CA MET A 405 15.77 15.53 18.54
C MET A 405 15.64 16.27 19.89
N PRO A 406 15.70 17.61 19.91
CA PRO A 406 15.62 18.36 21.16
C PRO A 406 14.17 18.45 21.69
N CYS A 407 13.99 18.22 22.99
CA CYS A 407 12.77 18.55 23.72
C CYS A 407 13.10 19.48 24.90
N GLY A 408 12.41 20.61 24.99
CA GLY A 408 12.59 21.62 26.03
C GLY A 408 11.70 22.84 25.76
N LYS A 409 11.50 23.71 26.77
CA LYS A 409 10.83 24.99 26.56
C LYS A 409 11.76 25.93 25.81
N LEU A 410 11.41 26.27 24.58
CA LEU A 410 12.13 27.24 23.75
C LEU A 410 11.99 28.63 24.38
N ASP A 411 13.10 29.28 24.74
CA ASP A 411 13.08 30.70 25.09
C ASP A 411 12.80 31.52 23.83
N ILE A 412 11.54 31.90 23.65
CA ILE A 412 11.05 32.58 22.46
C ILE A 412 11.76 33.94 22.27
N ASN A 413 12.10 34.63 23.36
CA ASN A 413 12.75 35.94 23.27
C ASN A 413 14.22 35.82 22.88
N GLY A 414 14.92 34.82 23.44
CA GLY A 414 16.29 34.48 23.03
C GLY A 414 16.35 33.99 21.58
N PHE A 415 15.40 33.14 21.18
CA PHE A 415 15.31 32.60 19.83
C PHE A 415 15.01 33.68 18.78
N VAL A 416 14.13 34.64 19.07
CA VAL A 416 13.85 35.77 18.17
C VAL A 416 15.07 36.69 18.03
N ARG A 417 15.79 37.00 19.10
CA ARG A 417 17.06 37.75 19.01
C ARG A 417 18.08 37.01 18.16
N HIS A 418 18.21 35.71 18.37
CA HIS A 418 19.13 34.88 17.60
C HIS A 418 18.76 34.86 16.10
N ILE A 419 17.47 34.83 15.76
CA ILE A 419 17.02 34.93 14.35
C ILE A 419 17.35 36.30 13.73
N GLN A 420 17.18 37.38 14.49
CA GLN A 420 17.49 38.74 14.04
C GLN A 420 19.00 38.91 13.82
N ASP A 421 19.82 38.43 14.75
CA ASP A 421 21.27 38.58 14.74
C ASP A 421 21.95 37.66 13.70
N VAL A 422 21.48 36.41 13.57
CA VAL A 422 22.12 35.41 12.69
C VAL A 422 21.57 35.49 11.26
N PHE A 423 20.26 35.68 11.08
CA PHE A 423 19.62 35.62 9.76
C PHE A 423 19.18 36.99 9.22
N GLY A 424 19.44 38.08 9.93
CA GLY A 424 19.16 39.44 9.46
C GLY A 424 17.68 39.75 9.24
N ALA A 425 16.78 39.00 9.88
CA ALA A 425 15.34 39.18 9.74
C ALA A 425 14.89 40.46 10.45
N GLN A 426 14.26 41.39 9.72
CA GLN A 426 13.70 42.62 10.31
C GLN A 426 12.20 42.45 10.56
N ASN A 427 11.69 43.07 11.64
CA ASN A 427 10.28 43.07 12.04
C ASN A 427 9.67 41.68 12.37
N VAL A 428 10.39 40.84 13.12
CA VAL A 428 9.86 39.55 13.63
C VAL A 428 8.71 39.81 14.61
N LYS A 429 7.48 39.39 14.25
CA LYS A 429 6.31 39.44 15.15
C LYS A 429 6.04 38.07 15.74
N VAL A 430 5.85 38.02 17.05
CA VAL A 430 5.50 36.80 17.80
C VAL A 430 4.01 36.82 18.10
N GLY A 431 3.29 35.83 17.57
CA GLY A 431 1.89 35.55 17.91
C GLY A 431 1.77 34.24 18.68
N TYR A 432 0.72 34.13 19.50
CA TYR A 432 0.41 32.93 20.27
C TYR A 432 -0.99 32.45 19.92
N GLU A 433 -1.12 31.19 19.50
CA GLU A 433 -2.42 30.54 19.30
C GLU A 433 -2.42 29.16 19.97
N LYS A 434 -3.18 29.05 21.08
CA LYS A 434 -3.19 27.88 21.97
C LYS A 434 -1.76 27.48 22.42
N ASP A 435 -1.30 26.29 22.04
CA ASP A 435 0.02 25.72 22.37
C ASP A 435 1.06 25.92 21.24
N THR A 436 0.76 26.76 20.25
CA THR A 436 1.63 27.00 19.09
C THR A 436 2.12 28.45 19.04
N VAL A 437 3.42 28.64 18.82
CA VAL A 437 4.05 29.96 18.65
C VAL A 437 4.19 30.24 17.15
N ILE A 438 3.63 31.36 16.69
CA ILE A 438 3.67 31.77 15.28
C ILE A 438 4.67 32.92 15.13
N LEU A 439 5.69 32.74 14.30
CA LEU A 439 6.70 33.75 13.99
C LEU A 439 6.53 34.26 12.55
N LEU A 440 6.14 35.53 12.40
CA LEU A 440 6.02 36.18 11.10
C LEU A 440 7.30 37.00 10.83
N THR A 441 8.01 36.68 9.74
CA THR A 441 9.24 37.39 9.33
C THR A 441 9.11 37.92 7.91
N GLN A 442 9.66 39.12 7.64
CA GLN A 442 9.79 39.65 6.28
C GLN A 442 11.21 39.36 5.77
N LYS A 443 11.31 38.61 4.66
CA LYS A 443 12.56 38.10 4.08
C LYS A 443 13.48 39.24 3.60
N SER A 444 14.74 39.23 4.06
CA SER A 444 15.86 39.79 3.29
C SER A 444 16.67 38.62 2.71
N ARG A 445 16.95 38.67 1.40
CA ARG A 445 17.60 37.58 0.65
C ARG A 445 19.10 37.55 0.97
N LYS A 446 19.59 36.46 1.56
CA LYS A 446 20.87 35.77 1.24
C LYS A 446 21.14 34.65 2.26
N CYS A 447 21.26 33.41 1.80
CA CYS A 447 21.86 32.31 2.57
C CYS A 447 23.36 32.25 2.30
N PRO A 448 24.17 31.91 3.31
CA PRO A 448 25.31 31.04 3.12
C PRO A 448 25.18 29.74 3.92
N THR A 449 25.54 28.67 3.25
CA THR A 449 25.69 27.29 3.73
C THR A 449 26.92 27.18 4.61
N GLN A 450 26.78 26.72 5.85
CA GLN A 450 27.78 25.94 6.60
C GLN A 450 27.10 25.25 7.79
N ALA A 451 27.31 23.94 7.92
CA ALA A 451 26.74 23.12 8.97
C ALA A 451 27.57 23.28 10.26
N GLU A 452 26.97 23.78 11.34
CA GLU A 452 27.57 23.78 12.66
C GLU A 452 27.22 22.49 13.42
N THR A 453 28.24 21.88 14.02
CA THR A 453 28.15 20.70 14.89
C THR A 453 27.73 21.15 16.28
N ALA A 454 26.65 20.58 16.83
CA ALA A 454 26.14 20.95 18.15
C ALA A 454 27.10 20.54 19.29
N ALA A 455 27.36 21.46 20.22
CA ALA A 455 28.26 21.27 21.36
C ALA A 455 27.60 20.55 22.55
N PHE A 456 28.37 19.69 23.21
CA PHE A 456 28.01 18.91 24.40
C PHE A 456 27.78 19.79 25.65
N MET A 457 26.77 19.46 26.47
CA MET A 457 26.48 20.16 27.74
C MET A 457 26.56 19.18 28.93
N PRO A 458 27.54 19.33 29.84
CA PRO A 458 27.75 18.40 30.95
C PRO A 458 26.79 18.67 32.12
N CYS A 459 26.23 17.61 32.72
CA CYS A 459 25.39 17.66 33.94
C CYS A 459 25.76 16.54 34.93
N GLY A 460 25.60 16.79 36.23
CA GLY A 460 25.92 15.83 37.29
C GLY A 460 26.05 16.48 38.66
N LYS A 461 26.26 15.66 39.71
CA LYS A 461 26.58 16.15 41.06
C LYS A 461 28.10 16.19 41.22
N LEU A 462 28.64 17.23 41.84
CA LEU A 462 30.07 17.36 42.13
C LEU A 462 30.34 17.04 43.61
N ASP A 463 31.17 16.03 43.90
CA ASP A 463 31.67 15.80 45.27
C ASP A 463 32.69 16.89 45.63
N ILE A 464 32.25 17.88 46.41
CA ILE A 464 33.06 19.04 46.81
C ILE A 464 34.31 18.63 47.57
N ASN A 465 34.24 17.61 48.44
CA ASN A 465 35.38 17.21 49.27
C ASN A 465 36.46 16.49 48.44
N GLY A 466 36.04 15.60 47.54
CA GLY A 466 36.94 14.97 46.57
C GLY A 466 37.52 15.97 45.57
N PHE A 467 36.72 16.93 45.11
CA PHE A 467 37.12 17.98 44.18
C PHE A 467 38.19 18.92 44.79
N VAL A 468 38.04 19.33 46.05
CA VAL A 468 39.03 20.17 46.74
C VAL A 468 40.37 19.46 46.93
N ARG A 469 40.36 18.18 47.34
CA ARG A 469 41.61 17.39 47.46
C ARG A 469 42.32 17.29 46.11
N HIS A 470 41.58 17.03 45.04
CA HIS A 470 42.16 16.92 43.71
C HIS A 470 42.75 18.25 43.22
N ILE A 471 42.14 19.39 43.56
CA ILE A 471 42.74 20.71 43.29
C ILE A 471 44.07 20.88 44.04
N GLN A 472 44.12 20.50 45.32
CA GLN A 472 45.33 20.59 46.14
C GLN A 472 46.45 19.70 45.60
N ASP A 473 46.14 18.46 45.21
CA ASP A 473 47.11 17.47 44.73
C ASP A 473 47.64 17.78 43.32
N VAL A 474 46.76 18.19 42.40
CA VAL A 474 47.12 18.37 40.97
C VAL A 474 47.63 19.78 40.67
N PHE A 475 47.15 20.79 41.38
CA PHE A 475 47.51 22.19 41.12
C PHE A 475 48.50 22.77 42.16
N GLY A 476 48.87 22.02 43.20
CA GLY A 476 49.83 22.45 44.23
C GLY A 476 49.29 23.57 45.13
N ALA A 477 47.97 23.78 45.15
CA ALA A 477 47.34 24.90 45.83
C ALA A 477 47.32 24.69 47.35
N GLN A 478 48.23 25.36 48.07
CA GLN A 478 48.37 25.18 49.53
C GLN A 478 47.29 25.93 50.35
N ASN A 479 46.51 26.84 49.75
CA ASN A 479 45.62 27.78 50.45
C ASN A 479 44.19 27.85 49.90
N VAL A 480 43.60 26.73 49.46
CA VAL A 480 42.19 26.69 49.02
C VAL A 480 41.25 26.89 50.22
N LYS A 481 40.49 27.99 50.24
CA LYS A 481 39.46 28.25 51.25
C LYS A 481 38.08 27.90 50.70
N VAL A 482 37.31 27.11 51.45
CA VAL A 482 35.92 26.75 51.12
C VAL A 482 34.98 27.59 51.98
N GLY A 483 34.09 28.35 51.35
CA GLY A 483 33.00 29.08 52.00
C GLY A 483 31.64 28.58 51.53
N TYR A 484 30.63 28.73 52.39
CA TYR A 484 29.24 28.37 52.09
C TYR A 484 28.35 29.61 52.24
N GLU A 485 27.60 29.95 51.20
CA GLU A 485 26.66 31.07 51.21
C GLU A 485 25.34 30.63 50.56
N LYS A 486 24.26 30.54 51.37
CA LYS A 486 22.88 30.21 50.92
C LYS A 486 22.83 29.10 49.85
N ASP A 487 23.35 27.93 50.19
CA ASP A 487 23.43 26.73 49.34
C ASP A 487 24.38 26.79 48.13
N THR A 488 25.20 27.85 48.03
CA THR A 488 26.30 27.95 47.08
C THR A 488 27.63 27.65 47.77
N VAL A 489 28.43 26.76 47.18
CA VAL A 489 29.82 26.53 47.60
C VAL A 489 30.74 27.47 46.84
N ILE A 490 31.56 28.22 47.58
CA ILE A 490 32.52 29.17 47.03
C ILE A 490 33.92 28.68 47.39
N LEU A 491 34.72 28.37 46.37
CA LEU A 491 36.15 28.06 46.53
C LEU A 491 36.96 29.32 46.19
N LEU A 492 37.78 29.78 47.15
CA LEU A 492 38.62 30.98 47.06
C LEU A 492 40.10 30.60 47.13
N ASN A 493 40.93 31.32 46.36
CA ASN A 493 42.40 31.24 46.36
C ASN A 493 42.99 29.89 45.93
N VAL A 494 42.68 29.46 44.72
CA VAL A 494 43.44 28.40 44.05
C VAL A 494 44.76 29.00 43.54
N ASN A 495 45.87 28.71 44.22
CA ASN A 495 47.26 28.97 43.79
C ASN A 495 47.76 30.44 43.83
N GLU A 496 47.53 31.17 44.93
CA GLU A 496 47.99 32.57 45.15
C GLU A 496 47.52 33.61 44.10
N GLN A 497 46.65 33.21 43.17
CA GLN A 497 45.96 34.07 42.22
C GLN A 497 44.47 34.14 42.58
N GLU A 498 43.84 35.31 42.40
CA GLU A 498 42.41 35.52 42.67
C GLU A 498 41.54 34.71 41.70
N SER A 499 41.38 33.42 42.00
CA SER A 499 40.47 32.51 41.30
C SER A 499 39.31 32.14 42.21
N VAL A 500 38.09 32.31 41.71
CA VAL A 500 36.84 32.07 42.43
C VAL A 500 36.02 31.04 41.66
N ILE A 501 35.69 29.92 42.31
CA ILE A 501 34.75 28.92 41.76
C ILE A 501 33.48 28.97 42.60
N ARG A 502 32.34 29.26 41.95
CA ARG A 502 31.01 29.21 42.57
C ARG A 502 30.26 28.01 42.03
N LEU A 503 29.81 27.14 42.94
CA LEU A 503 29.04 25.94 42.65
C LEU A 503 27.67 26.09 43.32
N ALA A 504 26.62 26.24 42.52
CA ALA A 504 25.23 26.31 42.97
C ALA A 504 24.41 25.20 42.28
N GLU A 505 23.24 24.91 42.84
CA GLU A 505 22.31 23.97 42.22
C GLU A 505 21.89 24.47 40.82
N GLY A 506 22.29 23.75 39.78
CA GLY A 506 22.02 24.10 38.38
C GLY A 506 22.92 25.20 37.78
N ASN A 507 23.93 25.72 38.50
CA ASN A 507 24.83 26.74 37.96
C ASN A 507 26.27 26.61 38.50
N THR A 508 27.26 26.62 37.61
CA THR A 508 28.69 26.66 37.97
C THR A 508 29.38 27.83 37.29
N HIS A 509 30.07 28.66 38.07
CA HIS A 509 30.79 29.83 37.56
C HIS A 509 32.25 29.80 38.00
N ILE A 510 33.17 29.85 37.03
CA ILE A 510 34.62 29.83 37.27
C ILE A 510 35.22 31.15 36.79
N CYS A 511 35.72 31.96 37.72
CA CYS A 511 36.48 33.18 37.45
C CYS A 511 37.96 32.96 37.79
N SER A 512 38.84 33.29 36.85
CA SER A 512 40.28 33.35 37.07
C SER A 512 40.89 34.38 36.13
N THR A 513 41.93 35.08 36.58
CA THR A 513 42.72 36.01 35.76
C THR A 513 43.67 35.28 34.80
N ASP A 514 43.97 34.00 35.05
CA ASP A 514 44.74 33.13 34.16
C ASP A 514 43.80 32.25 33.31
N GLU A 515 43.78 32.48 32.00
CA GLU A 515 42.94 31.74 31.06
C GLU A 515 43.31 30.24 30.98
N THR A 516 44.59 29.93 31.13
CA THR A 516 45.13 28.57 31.12
C THR A 516 44.64 27.79 32.34
N LEU A 517 44.69 28.42 33.51
CA LEU A 517 44.15 27.89 34.76
C LEU A 517 42.63 27.72 34.67
N ARG A 518 41.90 28.72 34.15
CA ARG A 518 40.45 28.66 33.93
C ARG A 518 40.05 27.45 33.08
N ARG A 519 40.72 27.21 31.95
CA ARG A 519 40.42 26.06 31.07
C ARG A 519 40.68 24.71 31.75
N LYS A 520 41.77 24.60 32.52
CA LYS A 520 42.08 23.39 33.30
C LYS A 520 41.02 23.13 34.39
N LEU A 521 40.59 24.17 35.09
CA LEU A 521 39.53 24.08 36.10
C LEU A 521 38.18 23.71 35.48
N CYS A 522 37.80 24.29 34.33
CA CYS A 522 36.59 23.91 33.59
C CYS A 522 36.62 22.42 33.21
N LYS A 523 37.74 21.95 32.64
CA LYS A 523 37.88 20.54 32.25
C LYS A 523 37.78 19.60 33.45
N LEU A 524 38.38 19.98 34.58
CA LEU A 524 38.32 19.20 35.82
C LEU A 524 36.88 19.13 36.37
N VAL A 525 36.13 20.23 36.37
CA VAL A 525 34.72 20.21 36.77
C VAL A 525 33.94 19.23 35.91
N ILE A 526 34.13 19.27 34.59
CA ILE A 526 33.45 18.36 33.65
C ILE A 526 33.79 16.88 33.94
N GLU A 527 35.07 16.59 34.23
CA GLU A 527 35.53 15.23 34.53
C GLU A 527 35.02 14.70 35.88
N LYS A 528 34.82 15.59 36.86
CA LYS A 528 34.44 15.23 38.23
C LYS A 528 32.95 15.37 38.52
N LEU A 529 32.14 15.80 37.55
CA LEU A 529 30.70 15.63 37.62
C LEU A 529 30.40 14.13 37.66
N SER A 530 30.13 13.63 38.86
CA SER A 530 29.55 12.30 38.99
C SER A 530 28.20 12.31 38.31
N ALA A 531 27.95 11.33 37.45
CA ALA A 531 26.60 11.04 37.00
C ALA A 531 25.80 10.56 38.21
N PRO A 532 24.78 11.34 38.62
CA PRO A 532 23.50 10.66 38.81
C PRO A 532 22.32 11.58 38.45
N PHE A 533 21.48 11.18 37.50
CA PHE A 533 20.28 10.37 37.72
C PHE A 533 19.55 10.19 36.38
#